data_AF-A0A5B7D528-F1
#
_entry.id   AF-A0A5B7D528-F1
#
_cell.length_a   1.000
_cell.length_b   1.000
_cell.length_c   1.000
_cell.angle_alpha   90.00
_cell.angle_beta   90.00
_cell.angle_gamma   90.00
#
_symmetry.space_group_name_H-M   'P 1'
#
loop_
_entity.id
_entity.type
_entity.pdbx_description
1 polymer ?
#
loop_
_entity_poly.entity_id
_entity_poly.type
_entity_poly.pdbx_seq_one_letter_code
_entity_poly.pdbx_strand_id
1 'polypeptide(L)'
;MLNLSSPCRECWYILEGRDWSKDADKMHFESGVRMGVGAFNLMISQLPQKILKLLEFVGFSGNKSLGLSELERGFHLEGSLRRVLCALVLLGYHLIATYVLGTSEGDLVMAQTILDDHLKLYPNGAWFLFFAARLEYVKGNFDLAIEKYTTSLNSQNEWRQFHHLCYWELIEGEEYADKLLQESKWSKATYAYQKASCMCMRMDELTPAEKQELSETMRSIPGLKQRIAGKSLPVEKFAVKKSLRFFAQGERLCLSALELIYAWNGIKILAKKYENIEKIYSIIERELRRLEKIRADNRSEYYYDDYLLANLLKGSCLAYMNSPLQAEECFKFIVSNEKKIKEDTYLVPNALLELGLLLLRANDLEQSRIILEHAKQSTYTINTIMSSLSALRMEGTAVGSHLTCVAGVCRTLANKYLIRILVMRLFMGAIPPACSLITQPSRSR
;
A
#
# COMPACT_ATOMS: atom_id res chain seq x y z
N MET A 1 28.44 -3.05 -16.89
CA MET A 1 27.38 -3.37 -17.87
C MET A 1 26.04 -2.97 -17.30
N LEU A 2 25.22 -2.25 -18.06
CA LEU A 2 23.85 -1.90 -17.66
C LEU A 2 22.96 -3.15 -17.75
N ASN A 3 22.46 -3.63 -16.61
CA ASN A 3 21.62 -4.82 -16.52
C ASN A 3 20.13 -4.47 -16.77
N LEU A 4 19.86 -3.99 -17.98
CA LEU A 4 18.53 -3.60 -18.47
C LEU A 4 17.88 -4.74 -19.26
N SER A 5 16.56 -4.64 -19.48
CA SER A 5 15.89 -5.40 -20.54
C SER A 5 16.52 -5.13 -21.91
N SER A 6 16.53 -6.14 -22.79
CA SER A 6 17.16 -6.04 -24.13
C SER A 6 16.79 -4.74 -24.85
N PRO A 7 15.50 -4.34 -24.90
CA PRO A 7 15.11 -3.12 -25.59
C PRO A 7 15.63 -1.84 -24.91
N CYS A 8 15.59 -1.77 -23.58
CA CYS A 8 16.11 -0.60 -22.86
C CYS A 8 17.62 -0.47 -23.00
N ARG A 9 18.34 -1.60 -23.07
CA ARG A 9 19.79 -1.63 -23.25
C ARG A 9 20.21 -1.17 -24.64
N GLU A 10 19.52 -1.65 -25.67
CA GLU A 10 19.76 -1.24 -27.06
C GLU A 10 19.52 0.27 -27.24
N CYS A 11 18.39 0.78 -26.74
CA CYS A 11 18.11 2.21 -26.83
C CYS A 11 19.12 3.06 -26.04
N TRP A 12 19.63 2.56 -24.91
CA TRP A 12 20.70 3.24 -24.17
C TRP A 12 21.99 3.32 -24.97
N TYR A 13 22.42 2.21 -25.61
CA TYR A 13 23.61 2.24 -26.47
C TYR A 13 23.45 3.15 -27.68
N ILE A 14 22.24 3.22 -28.27
CA ILE A 14 21.96 4.17 -29.35
C ILE A 14 22.06 5.61 -28.84
N LEU A 15 21.54 5.89 -27.64
CA LEU A 15 21.62 7.22 -27.04
C LEU A 15 23.09 7.65 -26.82
N GLU A 16 23.94 6.77 -26.32
CA GLU A 16 25.35 7.07 -26.03
C GLU A 16 26.26 7.04 -27.27
N GLY A 17 26.01 6.12 -28.22
CA GLY A 17 26.93 5.81 -29.31
C GLY A 17 26.65 6.52 -30.63
N ARG A 18 25.45 7.08 -30.82
CA ARG A 18 25.08 7.79 -32.05
C ARG A 18 25.49 9.27 -31.97
N ASP A 19 25.92 9.85 -33.08
CA ASP A 19 26.03 11.31 -33.20
C ASP A 19 24.63 11.94 -33.37
N TRP A 20 24.26 12.78 -32.41
CA TRP A 20 22.97 13.45 -32.35
C TRP A 20 23.05 14.95 -32.70
N SER A 21 24.21 15.45 -33.11
CA SER A 21 24.47 16.89 -33.31
C SER A 21 23.49 17.58 -34.26
N LYS A 22 22.83 16.83 -35.15
CA LYS A 22 21.89 17.34 -36.15
C LYS A 22 20.44 16.87 -35.96
N ASP A 23 20.15 16.14 -34.88
CA ASP A 23 18.84 15.54 -34.67
C ASP A 23 18.00 16.34 -33.67
N ALA A 24 16.97 17.03 -34.18
CA ALA A 24 16.00 17.73 -33.35
C ALA A 24 15.24 16.77 -32.40
N ASP A 25 15.09 15.51 -32.81
CA ASP A 25 14.36 14.49 -32.05
C ASP A 25 15.17 13.86 -30.91
N LYS A 26 16.48 14.20 -30.78
CA LYS A 26 17.35 13.65 -29.73
C LYS A 26 16.69 13.73 -28.36
N MET A 27 16.14 14.91 -28.03
CA MET A 27 15.55 15.17 -26.72
C MET A 27 14.35 14.26 -26.43
N HIS A 28 13.51 13.97 -27.43
CA HIS A 28 12.36 13.08 -27.28
C HIS A 28 12.78 11.62 -27.15
N PHE A 29 13.84 11.21 -27.85
CA PHE A 29 14.42 9.88 -27.72
C PHE A 29 15.08 9.72 -26.35
N GLU A 30 15.91 10.68 -25.95
CA GLU A 30 16.63 10.69 -24.67
C GLU A 30 15.67 10.59 -23.49
N SER A 31 14.61 11.40 -23.43
CA SER A 31 13.65 11.31 -22.34
C SER A 31 12.90 9.97 -22.32
N GLY A 32 12.70 9.33 -23.47
CA GLY A 32 12.12 7.99 -23.55
C GLY A 32 13.03 6.90 -23.01
N VAL A 33 14.32 6.97 -23.36
CA VAL A 33 15.35 6.06 -22.85
C VAL A 33 15.49 6.20 -21.34
N ARG A 34 15.64 7.43 -20.85
CA ARG A 34 15.73 7.73 -19.42
C ARG A 34 14.50 7.30 -18.64
N MET A 35 13.30 7.54 -19.19
CA MET A 35 12.05 7.05 -18.61
C MET A 35 12.04 5.53 -18.46
N GLY A 36 12.39 4.79 -19.52
CA GLY A 36 12.40 3.33 -19.52
C GLY A 36 13.44 2.74 -18.56
N VAL A 37 14.68 3.23 -18.63
CA VAL A 37 15.80 2.81 -17.76
C VAL A 37 15.50 3.14 -16.30
N GLY A 38 15.00 4.34 -16.06
CA GLY A 38 14.65 4.83 -14.74
C GLY A 38 13.53 4.01 -14.09
N ALA A 39 12.41 3.86 -14.80
CA ALA A 39 11.27 3.07 -14.34
C ALA A 39 11.63 1.59 -14.15
N PHE A 40 12.41 0.99 -15.06
CA PHE A 40 12.85 -0.40 -14.92
C PHE A 40 13.69 -0.61 -13.65
N ASN A 41 14.73 0.20 -13.47
CA ASN A 41 15.60 0.10 -12.30
C ASN A 41 14.84 0.32 -11.01
N LEU A 42 13.95 1.31 -11.00
CA LEU A 42 13.13 1.62 -9.85
C LEU A 42 12.18 0.46 -9.52
N MET A 43 11.40 -0.03 -10.49
CA MET A 43 10.46 -1.15 -10.29
C MET A 43 11.17 -2.41 -9.78
N ILE A 44 12.29 -2.81 -10.42
CA ILE A 44 13.02 -4.01 -10.00
C ILE A 44 13.57 -3.84 -8.59
N SER A 45 14.12 -2.67 -8.24
CA SER A 45 14.69 -2.42 -6.91
C SER A 45 13.68 -2.54 -5.75
N GLN A 46 12.37 -2.47 -6.03
CA GLN A 46 11.32 -2.62 -5.03
C GLN A 46 10.84 -4.07 -4.87
N LEU A 47 11.38 -5.02 -5.65
CA LEU A 47 11.03 -6.43 -5.53
C LEU A 47 11.72 -7.06 -4.31
N PRO A 48 11.13 -8.12 -3.72
CA PRO A 48 11.74 -8.82 -2.60
C PRO A 48 13.05 -9.45 -3.06
N GLN A 49 14.03 -9.54 -2.15
CA GLN A 49 15.37 -10.01 -2.48
C GLN A 49 15.40 -11.40 -3.14
N LYS A 50 14.43 -12.27 -2.85
CA LYS A 50 14.32 -13.59 -3.49
C LYS A 50 13.98 -13.51 -4.98
N ILE A 51 13.15 -12.54 -5.39
CA ILE A 51 12.88 -12.28 -6.82
C ILE A 51 14.10 -11.62 -7.46
N LEU A 52 14.72 -10.67 -6.75
CA LEU A 52 15.95 -10.04 -7.21
C LEU A 52 17.00 -11.09 -7.55
N LYS A 53 17.29 -12.04 -6.64
CA LYS A 53 18.23 -13.14 -6.91
C LYS A 53 17.85 -14.00 -8.13
N LEU A 54 16.56 -14.25 -8.34
CA LEU A 54 16.10 -15.00 -9.52
C LEU A 54 16.26 -14.18 -10.81
N LEU A 55 15.95 -12.90 -10.76
CA LEU A 55 16.08 -11.99 -11.89
C LEU A 55 17.54 -11.70 -12.23
N GLU A 56 18.39 -11.55 -11.22
CA GLU A 56 19.84 -11.39 -11.34
C GLU A 56 20.47 -12.60 -12.02
N PHE A 57 20.00 -13.81 -11.70
CA PHE A 57 20.41 -15.03 -12.39
C PHE A 57 20.11 -14.98 -13.90
N VAL A 58 19.02 -14.32 -14.32
CA VAL A 58 18.69 -14.12 -15.74
C VAL A 58 19.27 -12.81 -16.31
N GLY A 59 20.13 -12.10 -15.57
CA GLY A 59 20.83 -10.91 -16.02
C GLY A 59 20.10 -9.57 -15.78
N PHE A 60 19.05 -9.56 -14.96
CA PHE A 60 18.33 -8.35 -14.57
C PHE A 60 18.69 -7.92 -13.14
N SER A 61 19.06 -6.65 -12.95
CA SER A 61 19.23 -6.08 -11.62
C SER A 61 18.62 -4.68 -11.56
N GLY A 62 18.14 -4.27 -10.40
CA GLY A 62 17.55 -2.94 -10.21
C GLY A 62 18.38 -2.09 -9.25
N ASN A 63 18.72 -0.87 -9.64
CA ASN A 63 19.35 0.11 -8.75
C ASN A 63 18.40 1.30 -8.53
N LYS A 64 17.90 1.44 -7.30
CA LYS A 64 16.97 2.51 -6.92
C LYS A 64 17.52 3.92 -7.18
N SER A 65 18.76 4.18 -6.78
CA SER A 65 19.39 5.51 -6.93
C SER A 65 19.57 5.87 -8.40
N LEU A 66 20.04 4.93 -9.22
CA LEU A 66 20.11 5.10 -10.66
C LEU A 66 18.72 5.33 -11.26
N GLY A 67 17.73 4.54 -10.84
CA GLY A 67 16.34 4.64 -11.28
C GLY A 67 15.77 6.05 -11.09
N LEU A 68 15.92 6.60 -9.88
CA LEU A 68 15.47 7.96 -9.56
C LEU A 68 16.24 9.01 -10.33
N SER A 69 17.58 8.93 -10.38
CA SER A 69 18.41 9.89 -11.08
C SER A 69 18.09 9.97 -12.59
N GLU A 70 17.84 8.83 -13.24
CA GLU A 70 17.47 8.81 -14.65
C GLU A 70 16.07 9.37 -14.91
N LEU A 71 15.09 9.07 -14.04
CA LEU A 71 13.77 9.68 -14.12
C LEU A 71 13.83 11.20 -13.91
N GLU A 72 14.61 11.67 -12.94
CA GLU A 72 14.82 13.11 -12.70
C GLU A 72 15.46 13.78 -13.91
N ARG A 73 16.50 13.19 -14.50
CA ARG A 73 17.11 13.71 -15.74
C ARG A 73 16.10 13.75 -16.88
N GLY A 74 15.30 12.69 -17.05
CA GLY A 74 14.23 12.65 -18.05
C GLY A 74 13.14 13.71 -17.81
N PHE A 75 12.84 14.02 -16.55
CA PHE A 75 11.92 15.09 -16.17
C PHE A 75 12.47 16.49 -16.44
N HIS A 76 13.77 16.73 -16.30
CA HIS A 76 14.39 18.04 -16.58
C HIS A 76 14.63 18.31 -18.08
N LEU A 77 14.34 17.36 -18.96
CA LEU A 77 14.32 17.59 -20.42
C LEU A 77 13.04 18.31 -20.82
N GLU A 78 13.02 19.63 -20.61
CA GLU A 78 11.89 20.53 -20.92
C GLU A 78 11.51 20.45 -22.40
N GLY A 79 10.20 20.43 -22.70
CA GLY A 79 9.68 20.26 -24.06
C GLY A 79 9.71 18.83 -24.60
N SER A 80 10.32 17.87 -23.88
CA SER A 80 10.34 16.48 -24.31
C SER A 80 9.02 15.75 -24.02
N LEU A 81 8.65 14.83 -24.92
CA LEU A 81 7.34 14.15 -24.87
C LEU A 81 7.21 13.21 -23.65
N ARG A 82 8.29 12.50 -23.29
CA ARG A 82 8.27 11.54 -22.16
C ARG A 82 8.54 12.19 -20.79
N ARG A 83 8.74 13.52 -20.73
CA ARG A 83 8.85 14.27 -19.46
C ARG A 83 7.68 13.97 -18.52
N VAL A 84 6.45 14.00 -19.06
CA VAL A 84 5.21 13.69 -18.33
C VAL A 84 5.25 12.30 -17.71
N LEU A 85 5.75 11.30 -18.44
CA LEU A 85 5.83 9.92 -17.91
C LEU A 85 6.89 9.80 -16.81
N CYS A 86 8.03 10.52 -16.93
CA CYS A 86 9.01 10.58 -15.85
C CYS A 86 8.41 11.18 -14.59
N ALA A 87 7.70 12.31 -14.72
CA ALA A 87 6.98 12.96 -13.64
C ALA A 87 5.97 12.02 -12.96
N LEU A 88 5.14 11.32 -13.72
CA LEU A 88 4.15 10.40 -13.17
C LEU A 88 4.79 9.21 -12.41
N VAL A 89 5.90 8.67 -12.90
CA VAL A 89 6.62 7.58 -12.22
C VAL A 89 7.25 8.10 -10.92
N LEU A 90 7.86 9.29 -10.93
CA LEU A 90 8.40 9.92 -9.72
C LEU A 90 7.31 10.19 -8.68
N LEU A 91 6.17 10.76 -9.09
CA LEU A 91 5.02 11.00 -8.20
C LEU A 91 4.47 9.69 -7.64
N GLY A 92 4.27 8.66 -8.48
CA GLY A 92 3.83 7.35 -8.03
C GLY A 92 4.78 6.71 -7.04
N TYR A 93 6.09 6.88 -7.24
CA TYR A 93 7.08 6.41 -6.30
C TYR A 93 7.04 7.17 -4.96
N HIS A 94 7.18 8.51 -5.00
CA HIS A 94 7.32 9.33 -3.79
C HIS A 94 6.03 9.44 -2.97
N LEU A 95 4.85 9.37 -3.59
CA LEU A 95 3.56 9.59 -2.91
C LEU A 95 2.73 8.32 -2.68
N ILE A 96 3.02 7.23 -3.39
CA ILE A 96 2.32 5.95 -3.24
C ILE A 96 3.29 4.87 -2.77
N ALA A 97 4.26 4.47 -3.59
CA ALA A 97 5.07 3.28 -3.34
C ALA A 97 5.79 3.31 -1.97
N THR A 98 6.42 4.43 -1.62
CA THR A 98 7.13 4.62 -0.33
C THR A 98 6.21 4.44 0.88
N TYR A 99 4.98 4.93 0.79
CA TYR A 99 3.97 4.86 1.85
C TYR A 99 3.33 3.47 1.96
N VAL A 100 3.03 2.83 0.82
CA VAL A 100 2.49 1.46 0.80
C VAL A 100 3.51 0.48 1.39
N LEU A 101 4.77 0.62 0.99
CA LEU A 101 5.85 -0.26 1.44
C LEU A 101 6.39 0.09 2.82
N GLY A 102 6.13 1.31 3.32
CA GLY A 102 6.65 1.80 4.59
C GLY A 102 8.17 2.00 4.59
N THR A 103 8.80 2.16 3.42
CA THR A 103 10.26 2.20 3.24
C THR A 103 10.86 3.58 3.49
N SER A 104 10.10 4.66 3.30
CA SER A 104 10.52 6.05 3.53
C SER A 104 9.32 6.98 3.56
N GLU A 105 9.54 8.29 3.71
CA GLU A 105 8.49 9.32 3.58
C GLU A 105 8.39 9.90 2.16
N GLY A 106 9.11 9.33 1.18
CA GLY A 106 9.22 9.93 -0.14
C GLY A 106 9.98 11.26 -0.15
N ASP A 107 10.01 11.90 -1.31
CA ASP A 107 10.55 13.25 -1.48
C ASP A 107 9.38 14.17 -1.83
N LEU A 108 8.87 14.86 -0.80
CA LEU A 108 7.70 15.72 -0.95
C LEU A 108 8.05 17.05 -1.63
N VAL A 109 9.33 17.47 -1.57
CA VAL A 109 9.80 18.69 -2.25
C VAL A 109 9.86 18.44 -3.75
N MET A 110 10.41 17.30 -4.17
CA MET A 110 10.41 16.89 -5.58
C MET A 110 8.97 16.70 -6.08
N ALA A 111 8.10 16.05 -5.32
CA ALA A 111 6.71 15.87 -5.70
C ALA A 111 5.97 17.22 -5.87
N GLN A 112 6.15 18.16 -4.94
CA GLN A 112 5.59 19.51 -5.06
C GLN A 112 6.13 20.23 -6.30
N THR A 113 7.45 20.16 -6.53
CA THR A 113 8.11 20.78 -7.70
C THR A 113 7.52 20.27 -9.02
N ILE A 114 7.36 18.95 -9.15
CA ILE A 114 6.75 18.33 -10.33
C ILE A 114 5.32 18.82 -10.53
N LEU A 115 4.52 18.86 -9.45
CA LEU A 115 3.12 19.28 -9.51
C LEU A 115 2.96 20.76 -9.85
N ASP A 116 3.77 21.63 -9.26
CA ASP A 116 3.74 23.07 -9.53
C ASP A 116 4.10 23.40 -10.99
N ASP A 117 5.00 22.63 -11.58
CA ASP A 117 5.35 22.72 -13.01
C ASP A 117 4.23 22.17 -13.90
N HIS A 118 3.76 20.95 -13.66
CA HIS A 118 2.81 20.29 -14.55
C HIS A 118 1.37 20.78 -14.41
N LEU A 119 0.94 21.29 -13.24
CA LEU A 119 -0.40 21.89 -13.10
C LEU A 119 -0.49 23.26 -13.76
N LYS A 120 0.63 23.97 -13.98
CA LYS A 120 0.65 25.18 -14.83
C LYS A 120 0.40 24.83 -16.29
N LEU A 121 0.99 23.73 -16.76
CA LEU A 121 0.85 23.25 -18.14
C LEU A 121 -0.48 22.53 -18.38
N TYR A 122 -0.95 21.77 -17.39
CA TYR A 122 -2.14 20.92 -17.45
C TYR A 122 -3.06 21.16 -16.24
N PRO A 123 -3.73 22.32 -16.13
CA PRO A 123 -4.54 22.66 -14.96
C PRO A 123 -5.65 21.65 -14.64
N ASN A 124 -6.22 21.03 -15.69
CA ASN A 124 -7.26 20.01 -15.58
C ASN A 124 -6.72 18.58 -15.79
N GLY A 125 -5.40 18.37 -15.70
CA GLY A 125 -4.79 17.07 -15.89
C GLY A 125 -5.18 16.11 -14.77
N ALA A 126 -6.07 15.14 -15.06
CA ALA A 126 -6.63 14.22 -14.07
C ALA A 126 -5.58 13.60 -13.14
N TRP A 127 -4.49 13.07 -13.71
CA TRP A 127 -3.38 12.48 -12.95
C TRP A 127 -2.64 13.47 -12.05
N PHE A 128 -2.39 14.70 -12.51
CA PHE A 128 -1.70 15.71 -11.71
C PHE A 128 -2.61 16.22 -10.58
N LEU A 129 -3.91 16.36 -10.83
CA LEU A 129 -4.88 16.65 -9.78
C LEU A 129 -4.97 15.52 -8.75
N PHE A 130 -4.95 14.26 -9.20
CA PHE A 130 -4.92 13.08 -8.31
C PHE A 130 -3.66 13.07 -7.45
N PHE A 131 -2.49 13.30 -8.04
CA PHE A 131 -1.24 13.35 -7.26
C PHE A 131 -1.14 14.59 -6.37
N ALA A 132 -1.75 15.72 -6.74
CA ALA A 132 -1.88 16.86 -5.86
C ALA A 132 -2.76 16.54 -4.64
N ALA A 133 -3.86 15.82 -4.83
CA ALA A 133 -4.68 15.32 -3.73
C ALA A 133 -3.88 14.34 -2.85
N ARG A 134 -3.14 13.41 -3.47
CA ARG A 134 -2.29 12.45 -2.76
C ARG A 134 -1.18 13.14 -1.95
N LEU A 135 -0.59 14.21 -2.47
CA LEU A 135 0.40 15.00 -1.75
C LEU A 135 -0.19 15.63 -0.47
N GLU A 136 -1.38 16.20 -0.56
CA GLU A 136 -2.08 16.74 0.61
C GLU A 136 -2.50 15.64 1.59
N TYR A 137 -2.92 14.48 1.08
CA TYR A 137 -3.24 13.31 1.90
C TYR A 137 -2.02 12.86 2.74
N VAL A 138 -0.85 12.72 2.12
CA VAL A 138 0.36 12.27 2.84
C VAL A 138 0.95 13.33 3.78
N LYS A 139 0.59 14.60 3.60
CA LYS A 139 0.84 15.70 4.56
C LYS A 139 -0.16 15.69 5.73
N GLY A 140 -1.22 14.88 5.68
CA GLY A 140 -2.30 14.85 6.69
C GLY A 140 -3.34 15.96 6.52
N ASN A 141 -3.39 16.61 5.36
CA ASN A 141 -4.38 17.63 5.00
C ASN A 141 -5.61 16.97 4.36
N PHE A 142 -6.34 16.16 5.12
CA PHE A 142 -7.40 15.30 4.58
C PHE A 142 -8.55 16.05 3.91
N ASP A 143 -9.03 17.17 4.49
CA ASP A 143 -10.12 17.94 3.88
C ASP A 143 -9.75 18.48 2.49
N LEU A 144 -8.54 19.05 2.37
CA LEU A 144 -8.01 19.55 1.11
C LEU A 144 -7.71 18.40 0.12
N ALA A 145 -7.28 17.24 0.63
CA ALA A 145 -7.09 16.06 -0.20
C ALA A 145 -8.42 15.58 -0.79
N ILE A 146 -9.50 15.54 0.00
CA ILE A 146 -10.84 15.16 -0.45
C ILE A 146 -11.33 16.12 -1.53
N GLU A 147 -11.17 17.43 -1.32
CA GLU A 147 -11.52 18.45 -2.32
C GLU A 147 -10.79 18.18 -3.65
N LYS A 148 -9.45 18.05 -3.61
CA LYS A 148 -8.64 17.82 -4.81
C LYS A 148 -8.91 16.48 -5.49
N TYR A 149 -9.17 15.40 -4.73
CA TYR A 149 -9.56 14.11 -5.30
C TYR A 149 -10.90 14.23 -6.02
N THR A 150 -11.85 14.99 -5.46
CA THR A 150 -13.14 15.27 -6.09
C THR A 150 -12.96 16.09 -7.37
N THR A 151 -12.10 17.11 -7.37
CA THR A 151 -11.74 17.86 -8.58
C THR A 151 -11.12 16.96 -9.65
N SER A 152 -10.19 16.08 -9.25
CA SER A 152 -9.57 15.11 -10.15
C SER A 152 -10.59 14.14 -10.75
N LEU A 153 -11.49 13.60 -9.93
CA LEU A 153 -12.59 12.73 -10.37
C LEU A 153 -13.45 13.41 -11.43
N ASN A 154 -13.82 14.68 -11.21
CA ASN A 154 -14.69 15.46 -12.09
C ASN A 154 -13.98 16.01 -13.35
N SER A 155 -12.65 15.92 -13.42
CA SER A 155 -11.87 16.46 -14.54
C SER A 155 -12.01 15.66 -15.84
N GLN A 156 -12.49 14.41 -15.77
CA GLN A 156 -12.67 13.54 -16.94
C GLN A 156 -13.76 12.49 -16.68
N ASN A 157 -14.43 12.01 -17.73
CA ASN A 157 -15.42 10.92 -17.66
C ASN A 157 -15.21 9.84 -18.76
N GLU A 158 -14.13 9.93 -19.53
CA GLU A 158 -13.84 8.97 -20.61
C GLU A 158 -13.30 7.65 -20.03
N TRP A 159 -12.55 7.76 -18.94
CA TRP A 159 -11.81 6.66 -18.37
C TRP A 159 -12.30 6.31 -16.97
N ARG A 160 -13.34 5.48 -16.91
CA ARG A 160 -14.01 5.09 -15.66
C ARG A 160 -13.10 4.37 -14.65
N GLN A 161 -12.09 3.63 -15.12
CA GLN A 161 -11.14 2.95 -14.23
C GLN A 161 -10.27 3.95 -13.45
N PHE A 162 -10.05 5.16 -13.98
CA PHE A 162 -9.41 6.22 -13.22
C PHE A 162 -10.25 6.67 -12.04
N HIS A 163 -11.58 6.74 -12.19
CA HIS A 163 -12.48 7.04 -11.06
C HIS A 163 -12.32 6.04 -9.93
N HIS A 164 -12.07 4.77 -10.25
CA HIS A 164 -11.83 3.73 -9.23
C HIS A 164 -10.57 4.00 -8.41
N LEU A 165 -9.56 4.68 -8.98
CA LEU A 165 -8.38 5.14 -8.22
C LEU A 165 -8.77 6.23 -7.23
N CYS A 166 -9.54 7.23 -7.66
CA CYS A 166 -10.02 8.29 -6.76
C CYS A 166 -10.93 7.73 -5.67
N TYR A 167 -11.86 6.83 -6.02
CA TYR A 167 -12.75 6.19 -5.07
C TYR A 167 -11.96 5.43 -4.01
N TRP A 168 -10.89 4.73 -4.40
CA TRP A 168 -10.04 3.99 -3.47
C TRP A 168 -9.41 4.89 -2.40
N GLU A 169 -8.96 6.07 -2.80
CA GLU A 169 -8.36 7.05 -1.89
C GLU A 169 -9.40 7.76 -1.01
N LEU A 170 -10.66 7.82 -1.46
CA LEU A 170 -11.80 8.43 -0.75
C LEU A 170 -12.61 7.44 0.10
N ILE A 171 -12.16 6.18 0.28
CA ILE A 171 -12.88 5.10 1.02
C ILE A 171 -13.19 5.44 2.49
N GLU A 172 -12.73 6.57 3.03
CA GLU A 172 -13.26 7.11 4.29
C GLU A 172 -14.79 7.31 4.23
N GLY A 173 -15.37 7.48 3.04
CA GLY A 173 -16.81 7.40 2.80
C GLY A 173 -17.27 6.01 2.34
N GLU A 174 -18.27 5.45 3.04
CA GLU A 174 -18.96 4.20 2.66
C GLU A 174 -19.46 4.22 1.19
N GLU A 175 -19.89 5.39 0.72
CA GLU A 175 -20.36 5.62 -0.66
C GLU A 175 -19.32 5.20 -1.71
N TYR A 176 -18.03 5.50 -1.49
CA TYR A 176 -16.97 5.19 -2.46
C TYR A 176 -16.61 3.71 -2.45
N ALA A 177 -16.66 3.06 -1.29
CA ALA A 177 -16.53 1.61 -1.20
C ALA A 177 -17.68 0.89 -1.93
N ASP A 178 -18.90 1.43 -1.83
CA ASP A 178 -20.06 0.91 -2.55
C ASP A 178 -19.94 1.09 -4.07
N LYS A 179 -19.53 2.28 -4.55
CA LYS A 179 -19.21 2.51 -5.97
C LYS A 179 -18.18 1.52 -6.49
N LEU A 180 -17.10 1.26 -5.74
CA LEU A 180 -16.10 0.26 -6.11
C LEU A 180 -16.67 -1.15 -6.15
N LEU A 181 -17.52 -1.53 -5.20
CA LEU A 181 -18.16 -2.84 -5.17
C LEU A 181 -19.06 -3.07 -6.39
N GLN A 182 -19.81 -2.04 -6.78
CA GLN A 182 -20.71 -2.08 -7.93
C GLN A 182 -19.95 -2.10 -9.26
N GLU A 183 -18.97 -1.22 -9.41
CA GLU A 183 -18.34 -0.94 -10.71
C GLU A 183 -17.06 -1.74 -10.97
N SER A 184 -16.29 -2.05 -9.94
CA SER A 184 -14.96 -2.63 -10.09
C SER A 184 -15.00 -4.17 -10.01
N LYS A 185 -14.25 -4.82 -10.91
CA LYS A 185 -14.10 -6.29 -10.93
C LYS A 185 -12.84 -6.78 -10.23
N TRP A 186 -12.00 -5.87 -9.73
CA TRP A 186 -10.64 -6.17 -9.27
C TRP A 186 -10.57 -6.92 -7.95
N SER A 187 -11.35 -6.54 -6.93
CA SER A 187 -11.38 -7.24 -5.65
C SER A 187 -12.68 -6.99 -4.88
N LYS A 188 -13.78 -7.54 -5.40
CA LYS A 188 -15.14 -7.33 -4.83
C LYS A 188 -15.23 -7.71 -3.36
N ALA A 189 -14.59 -8.80 -2.94
CA ALA A 189 -14.57 -9.20 -1.54
C ALA A 189 -13.89 -8.14 -0.64
N THR A 190 -12.86 -7.46 -1.15
CA THR A 190 -12.19 -6.38 -0.41
C THR A 190 -13.08 -5.15 -0.30
N TYR A 191 -13.72 -4.72 -1.40
CA TYR A 191 -14.59 -3.55 -1.39
C TYR A 191 -15.82 -3.76 -0.50
N ALA A 192 -16.44 -4.94 -0.57
CA ALA A 192 -17.55 -5.32 0.32
C ALA A 192 -17.12 -5.29 1.79
N TYR A 193 -15.93 -5.80 2.10
CA TYR A 193 -15.42 -5.75 3.46
C TYR A 193 -15.05 -4.34 3.93
N GLN A 194 -14.53 -3.49 3.05
CA GLN A 194 -14.26 -2.07 3.36
C GLN A 194 -15.55 -1.34 3.70
N LYS A 195 -16.58 -1.46 2.86
CA LYS A 195 -17.93 -0.92 3.11
C LYS A 195 -18.45 -1.39 4.47
N ALA A 196 -18.46 -2.71 4.68
CA ALA A 196 -18.93 -3.31 5.92
C ALA A 196 -18.12 -2.87 7.14
N SER A 197 -16.80 -2.65 6.99
CA SER A 197 -15.94 -2.17 8.07
C SER A 197 -16.27 -0.73 8.48
N CYS A 198 -16.54 0.15 7.51
CA CYS A 198 -17.02 1.51 7.79
C CYS A 198 -18.35 1.49 8.55
N MET A 199 -19.30 0.66 8.11
CA MET A 199 -20.59 0.46 8.81
C MET A 199 -20.40 -0.06 10.24
N CYS A 200 -19.51 -1.03 10.46
CA CYS A 200 -19.20 -1.56 11.80
C CYS A 200 -18.67 -0.48 12.77
N MET A 201 -17.93 0.51 12.27
CA MET A 201 -17.40 1.59 13.13
C MET A 201 -18.48 2.56 13.63
N ARG A 202 -19.62 2.63 12.93
CA ARG A 202 -20.79 3.46 13.25
C ARG A 202 -22.01 2.63 13.63
N MET A 203 -21.81 1.42 14.16
CA MET A 203 -22.88 0.43 14.38
C MET A 203 -24.06 0.94 15.24
N ASP A 204 -23.78 1.84 16.19
CA ASP A 204 -24.79 2.44 17.06
C ASP A 204 -25.68 3.48 16.32
N GLU A 205 -25.21 3.99 15.18
CA GLU A 205 -25.88 5.00 14.35
C GLU A 205 -26.65 4.37 13.16
N LEU A 206 -26.46 3.07 12.90
CA LEU A 206 -27.12 2.37 11.79
C LEU A 206 -28.62 2.20 12.01
N THR A 207 -29.40 2.55 11.00
CA THR A 207 -30.82 2.20 10.89
C THR A 207 -31.02 0.68 10.78
N PRO A 208 -32.23 0.15 11.06
CA PRO A 208 -32.51 -1.27 10.86
C PRO A 208 -32.24 -1.77 9.44
N ALA A 209 -32.51 -0.93 8.43
CA ALA A 209 -32.24 -1.25 7.03
C ALA A 209 -30.73 -1.35 6.75
N GLU A 210 -29.92 -0.41 7.24
CA GLU A 210 -28.47 -0.47 7.09
C GLU A 210 -27.86 -1.65 7.86
N LYS A 211 -28.42 -2.02 9.01
CA LYS A 211 -27.98 -3.24 9.74
C LYS A 211 -28.24 -4.50 8.92
N GLN A 212 -29.41 -4.59 8.28
CA GLN A 212 -29.71 -5.69 7.37
C GLN A 212 -28.75 -5.70 6.17
N GLU A 213 -28.50 -4.54 5.55
CA GLU A 213 -27.55 -4.40 4.44
C GLU A 213 -26.13 -4.81 4.84
N LEU A 214 -25.66 -4.44 6.03
CA LEU A 214 -24.37 -4.86 6.57
C LEU A 214 -24.30 -6.38 6.67
N SER A 215 -25.31 -7.02 7.26
CA SER A 215 -25.36 -8.47 7.41
C SER A 215 -25.44 -9.18 6.06
N GLU A 216 -26.20 -8.68 5.10
CA GLU A 216 -26.22 -9.20 3.73
C GLU A 216 -24.86 -9.05 3.03
N THR A 217 -24.23 -7.88 3.17
CA THR A 217 -22.90 -7.60 2.63
C THR A 217 -21.87 -8.58 3.20
N MET A 218 -21.81 -8.72 4.53
CA MET A 218 -20.90 -9.66 5.20
C MET A 218 -21.11 -11.11 4.76
N ARG A 219 -22.37 -11.53 4.57
CA ARG A 219 -22.72 -12.88 4.10
C ARG A 219 -22.25 -13.16 2.67
N SER A 220 -22.20 -12.12 1.82
CA SER A 220 -21.78 -12.25 0.42
C SER A 220 -20.27 -12.43 0.23
N ILE A 221 -19.45 -11.91 1.15
CA ILE A 221 -17.97 -11.81 1.02
C ILE A 221 -17.30 -13.16 0.67
N PRO A 222 -17.63 -14.30 1.30
CA PRO A 222 -17.05 -15.60 0.96
C PRO A 222 -17.24 -16.00 -0.51
N GLY A 223 -18.39 -15.65 -1.10
CA GLY A 223 -18.73 -15.93 -2.51
C GLY A 223 -18.08 -14.96 -3.50
N LEU A 224 -17.67 -13.77 -3.05
CA LEU A 224 -17.01 -12.76 -3.89
C LEU A 224 -15.51 -12.98 -4.05
N LYS A 225 -14.91 -13.88 -3.27
CA LYS A 225 -13.47 -14.16 -3.29
C LYS A 225 -13.03 -14.73 -4.63
N GLN A 226 -12.08 -14.07 -5.27
CA GLN A 226 -11.53 -14.46 -6.55
C GLN A 226 -10.28 -15.33 -6.39
N ARG A 227 -9.92 -16.03 -7.47
CA ARG A 227 -8.64 -16.74 -7.60
C ARG A 227 -7.93 -16.22 -8.82
N ILE A 228 -6.70 -15.76 -8.66
CA ILE A 228 -5.87 -15.30 -9.78
C ILE A 228 -4.69 -16.26 -9.91
N ALA A 229 -4.56 -16.91 -11.07
CA ALA A 229 -3.58 -17.99 -11.29
C ALA A 229 -3.65 -19.09 -10.22
N GLY A 230 -4.87 -19.54 -9.89
CA GLY A 230 -5.13 -20.64 -8.96
C GLY A 230 -5.05 -20.28 -7.47
N LYS A 231 -4.69 -19.04 -7.11
CA LYS A 231 -4.59 -18.61 -5.70
C LYS A 231 -5.44 -17.39 -5.39
N SER A 232 -6.10 -17.37 -4.23
CA SER A 232 -6.84 -16.19 -3.74
C SER A 232 -5.92 -15.11 -3.19
N LEU A 233 -6.32 -13.84 -3.33
CA LEU A 233 -5.62 -12.68 -2.77
C LEU A 233 -5.59 -12.75 -1.22
N PRO A 234 -4.44 -12.48 -0.56
CA PRO A 234 -4.36 -12.45 0.90
C PRO A 234 -5.37 -11.48 1.55
N VAL A 235 -5.60 -10.33 0.91
CA VAL A 235 -6.60 -9.33 1.37
C VAL A 235 -8.02 -9.91 1.36
N GLU A 236 -8.39 -10.66 0.32
CA GLU A 236 -9.71 -11.29 0.25
C GLU A 236 -9.86 -12.45 1.23
N LYS A 237 -8.77 -13.20 1.49
CA LYS A 237 -8.79 -14.24 2.54
C LYS A 237 -9.01 -13.62 3.92
N PHE A 238 -8.38 -12.47 4.18
CA PHE A 238 -8.58 -11.72 5.41
C PHE A 238 -10.02 -11.22 5.53
N ALA A 239 -10.57 -10.62 4.48
CA ALA A 239 -11.98 -10.21 4.41
C ALA A 239 -12.94 -11.36 4.71
N VAL A 240 -12.72 -12.55 4.12
CA VAL A 240 -13.54 -13.74 4.36
C VAL A 240 -13.46 -14.22 5.81
N LYS A 241 -12.29 -14.23 6.43
CA LYS A 241 -12.17 -14.60 7.85
C LYS A 241 -12.97 -13.65 8.73
N LYS A 242 -12.77 -12.34 8.51
CA LYS A 242 -13.44 -11.29 9.29
C LYS A 242 -14.95 -11.31 9.08
N SER A 243 -15.43 -11.62 7.87
CA SER A 243 -16.88 -11.74 7.61
C SER A 243 -17.52 -12.94 8.30
N LEU A 244 -16.82 -14.06 8.43
CA LEU A 244 -17.29 -15.22 9.20
C LEU A 244 -17.28 -14.91 10.71
N ARG A 245 -16.22 -14.27 11.18
CA ARG A 245 -16.07 -13.86 12.58
C ARG A 245 -17.13 -12.83 13.01
N PHE A 246 -17.53 -11.93 12.12
CA PHE A 246 -18.63 -11.00 12.36
C PHE A 246 -19.89 -11.72 12.85
N PHE A 247 -20.31 -12.80 12.19
CA PHE A 247 -21.46 -13.59 12.63
C PHE A 247 -21.19 -14.39 13.91
N ALA A 248 -19.97 -14.94 14.06
CA ALA A 248 -19.59 -15.66 15.26
C ALA A 248 -19.58 -14.77 16.53
N GLN A 249 -19.46 -13.46 16.37
CA GLN A 249 -19.47 -12.47 17.45
C GLN A 249 -20.80 -11.72 17.60
N GLY A 250 -21.88 -12.23 17.00
CA GLY A 250 -23.20 -11.60 17.10
C GLY A 250 -23.32 -10.32 16.28
N GLU A 251 -22.83 -10.35 15.04
CA GLU A 251 -22.89 -9.26 14.07
C GLU A 251 -22.11 -8.01 14.51
N ARG A 252 -20.89 -8.23 15.04
CA ARG A 252 -19.98 -7.15 15.44
C ARG A 252 -18.52 -7.50 15.13
N LEU A 253 -17.72 -6.49 14.80
CA LEU A 253 -16.26 -6.56 14.74
C LEU A 253 -15.63 -5.42 15.54
N CYS A 254 -14.52 -5.69 16.22
CA CYS A 254 -13.76 -4.71 16.99
C CYS A 254 -12.85 -3.89 16.06
N LEU A 255 -13.04 -2.56 16.01
CA LEU A 255 -12.16 -1.59 15.35
C LEU A 255 -11.79 -1.94 13.89
N SER A 256 -12.72 -2.52 13.12
CA SER A 256 -12.46 -3.10 11.79
C SER A 256 -11.87 -2.11 10.77
N ALA A 257 -12.36 -0.86 10.72
CA ALA A 257 -11.78 0.13 9.82
C ALA A 257 -10.37 0.56 10.26
N LEU A 258 -10.12 0.68 11.58
CA LEU A 258 -8.79 1.02 12.10
C LEU A 258 -7.78 -0.10 11.88
N GLU A 259 -8.23 -1.36 11.96
CA GLU A 259 -7.45 -2.53 11.57
C GLU A 259 -7.01 -2.44 10.09
N LEU A 260 -7.91 -2.06 9.18
CA LEU A 260 -7.57 -1.82 7.77
C LEU A 260 -6.59 -0.64 7.61
N ILE A 261 -6.82 0.47 8.30
CA ILE A 261 -5.92 1.63 8.27
C ILE A 261 -4.51 1.21 8.73
N TYR A 262 -4.40 0.44 9.81
CA TYR A 262 -3.12 -0.10 10.28
C TYR A 262 -2.45 -0.99 9.22
N ALA A 263 -3.22 -1.91 8.61
CA ALA A 263 -2.72 -2.78 7.54
C ALA A 263 -2.04 -1.98 6.44
N TRP A 264 -2.69 -0.89 6.02
CA TRP A 264 -2.27 -0.05 4.90
C TRP A 264 -1.30 1.07 5.25
N ASN A 265 -0.62 1.01 6.40
CA ASN A 265 0.32 2.04 6.86
C ASN A 265 -0.34 3.42 7.16
N GLY A 266 -1.66 3.47 7.33
CA GLY A 266 -2.40 4.72 7.50
C GLY A 266 -2.13 5.46 8.80
N ILE A 267 -1.77 4.75 9.89
CA ILE A 267 -1.47 5.39 11.19
C ILE A 267 -0.32 6.41 11.07
N LYS A 268 0.71 6.10 10.28
CA LYS A 268 1.84 7.01 10.04
C LYS A 268 1.40 8.33 9.37
N ILE A 269 0.40 8.24 8.48
CA ILE A 269 -0.13 9.40 7.76
C ILE A 269 -1.05 10.22 8.67
N LEU A 270 -1.92 9.55 9.43
CA LEU A 270 -2.76 10.17 10.46
C LEU A 270 -1.91 10.94 11.48
N ALA A 271 -0.78 10.37 11.89
CA ALA A 271 0.17 10.98 12.82
C ALA A 271 0.87 12.25 12.31
N LYS A 272 0.70 12.66 11.04
CA LYS A 272 1.26 13.92 10.53
C LYS A 272 0.64 15.15 11.19
N LYS A 273 -0.59 15.01 11.72
CA LYS A 273 -1.24 16.01 12.56
C LYS A 273 -1.66 15.37 13.88
N TYR A 274 -1.33 16.00 14.99
CA TYR A 274 -1.59 15.45 16.31
C TYR A 274 -3.10 15.26 16.56
N GLU A 275 -3.93 16.19 16.08
CA GLU A 275 -5.39 16.15 16.24
C GLU A 275 -6.00 14.91 15.60
N ASN A 276 -5.44 14.43 14.49
CA ASN A 276 -5.92 13.25 13.78
C ASN A 276 -5.61 11.98 14.57
N ILE A 277 -4.38 11.82 15.05
CA ILE A 277 -3.99 10.63 15.82
C ILE A 277 -4.66 10.60 17.20
N GLU A 278 -4.88 11.76 17.82
CA GLU A 278 -5.59 11.88 19.10
C GLU A 278 -7.06 11.42 19.01
N LYS A 279 -7.77 11.78 17.92
CA LYS A 279 -9.14 11.29 17.67
C LYS A 279 -9.18 9.77 17.55
N ILE A 280 -8.23 9.19 16.81
CA ILE A 280 -8.12 7.74 16.65
C ILE A 280 -7.80 7.06 17.97
N TYR A 281 -6.86 7.59 18.74
CA TYR A 281 -6.53 7.12 20.09
C TYR A 281 -7.76 7.12 21.01
N SER A 282 -8.56 8.19 20.97
CA SER A 282 -9.79 8.32 21.76
C SER A 282 -10.84 7.25 21.41
N ILE A 283 -10.97 6.90 20.13
CA ILE A 283 -11.85 5.81 19.67
C ILE A 283 -11.37 4.46 20.22
N ILE A 284 -10.07 4.19 20.14
CA ILE A 284 -9.45 2.95 20.63
C ILE A 284 -9.62 2.81 22.15
N GLU A 285 -9.36 3.88 22.89
CA GLU A 285 -9.51 3.94 24.34
C GLU A 285 -10.95 3.68 24.80
N ARG A 286 -11.94 4.23 24.07
CA ARG A 286 -13.35 3.95 24.33
C ARG A 286 -13.69 2.47 24.13
N GLU A 287 -13.15 1.85 23.09
CA GLU A 287 -13.38 0.44 22.82
C GLU A 287 -12.66 -0.48 23.81
N LEU A 288 -11.44 -0.15 24.24
CA LEU A 288 -10.74 -0.87 25.31
C LEU A 288 -11.55 -0.86 26.61
N ARG A 289 -12.03 0.31 27.04
CA ARG A 289 -12.90 0.42 28.23
C ARG A 289 -14.17 -0.41 28.09
N ARG A 290 -14.73 -0.52 26.88
CA ARG A 290 -15.89 -1.37 26.62
C ARG A 290 -15.55 -2.85 26.77
N LEU A 291 -14.41 -3.29 26.22
CA LEU A 291 -13.93 -4.67 26.34
C LEU A 291 -13.60 -5.04 27.80
N GLU A 292 -13.03 -4.12 28.57
CA GLU A 292 -12.69 -4.35 29.99
C GLU A 292 -13.93 -4.53 30.88
N LYS A 293 -15.06 -3.92 30.52
CA LYS A 293 -16.34 -4.10 31.22
C LYS A 293 -16.98 -5.47 30.96
N ILE A 294 -16.50 -6.24 29.97
CA ILE A 294 -17.02 -7.58 29.69
C ILE A 294 -16.54 -8.53 30.80
N ARG A 295 -17.50 -9.02 31.59
CA ARG A 295 -17.26 -10.02 32.63
C ARG A 295 -16.68 -11.30 32.03
N ALA A 296 -15.83 -12.00 32.79
CA ALA A 296 -15.06 -13.14 32.30
C ALA A 296 -15.94 -14.30 31.78
N ASP A 297 -17.10 -14.51 32.40
CA ASP A 297 -18.13 -15.48 32.01
C ASP A 297 -18.82 -15.16 30.67
N ASN A 298 -18.87 -13.88 30.30
CA ASN A 298 -19.50 -13.39 29.07
C ASN A 298 -18.51 -13.12 27.94
N ARG A 299 -17.24 -13.49 28.09
CA ARG A 299 -16.23 -13.30 27.04
C ARG A 299 -16.46 -14.31 25.92
N SER A 300 -16.52 -13.83 24.68
CA SER A 300 -16.48 -14.71 23.51
C SER A 300 -15.11 -15.38 23.40
N GLU A 301 -15.02 -16.46 22.62
CA GLU A 301 -13.74 -17.11 22.32
C GLU A 301 -12.76 -16.19 21.57
N TYR A 302 -13.25 -15.09 20.98
CA TYR A 302 -12.46 -14.07 20.25
C TYR A 302 -12.08 -12.85 21.11
N TYR A 303 -12.41 -12.86 22.41
CA TYR A 303 -12.16 -11.71 23.29
C TYR A 303 -10.70 -11.26 23.28
N TYR A 304 -9.76 -12.20 23.35
CA TYR A 304 -8.33 -11.88 23.36
C TYR A 304 -7.86 -11.36 22.01
N ASP A 305 -8.38 -11.87 20.89
CA ASP A 305 -8.10 -11.32 19.57
C ASP A 305 -8.51 -9.84 19.46
N ASP A 306 -9.72 -9.49 19.93
CA ASP A 306 -10.20 -8.11 19.96
C ASP A 306 -9.38 -7.23 20.90
N TYR A 307 -9.12 -7.71 22.12
CA TYR A 307 -8.38 -6.96 23.14
C TYR A 307 -6.93 -6.70 22.74
N LEU A 308 -6.27 -7.68 22.11
CA LEU A 308 -4.91 -7.53 21.62
C LEU A 308 -4.83 -6.67 20.35
N LEU A 309 -5.83 -6.72 19.46
CA LEU A 309 -5.95 -5.78 18.34
C LEU A 309 -6.06 -4.33 18.84
N ALA A 310 -6.92 -4.07 19.82
CA ALA A 310 -7.07 -2.74 20.40
C ALA A 310 -5.76 -2.24 21.05
N ASN A 311 -5.02 -3.13 21.75
CA ASN A 311 -3.70 -2.79 22.28
C ASN A 311 -2.65 -2.54 21.18
N LEU A 312 -2.69 -3.27 20.06
CA LEU A 312 -1.77 -3.05 18.93
C LEU A 312 -1.98 -1.65 18.35
N LEU A 313 -3.24 -1.28 18.11
CA LEU A 313 -3.61 0.04 17.58
C LEU A 313 -3.28 1.14 18.59
N LYS A 314 -3.55 0.92 19.88
CA LYS A 314 -3.19 1.85 20.97
C LYS A 314 -1.68 2.10 21.01
N GLY A 315 -0.87 1.03 21.05
CA GLY A 315 0.59 1.13 21.08
C GLY A 315 1.12 1.85 19.84
N SER A 316 0.53 1.60 18.67
CA SER A 316 0.88 2.28 17.43
C SER A 316 0.60 3.79 17.51
N CYS A 317 -0.53 4.21 18.07
CA CYS A 317 -0.83 5.63 18.29
C CYS A 317 0.16 6.26 19.28
N LEU A 318 0.39 5.62 20.44
CA LEU A 318 1.31 6.10 21.48
C LEU A 318 2.74 6.28 20.95
N ALA A 319 3.18 5.39 20.08
CA ALA A 319 4.49 5.47 19.42
C ALA A 319 4.66 6.74 18.57
N TYR A 320 3.57 7.27 18.00
CA TYR A 320 3.55 8.52 17.24
C TYR A 320 3.20 9.75 18.09
N MET A 321 2.59 9.55 19.25
CA MET A 321 2.30 10.61 20.25
C MET A 321 3.48 10.84 21.23
N ASN A 322 4.70 10.43 20.88
CA ASN A 322 5.90 10.54 21.73
C ASN A 322 5.78 9.88 23.12
N SER A 323 5.03 8.77 23.22
CA SER A 323 4.91 7.96 24.44
C SER A 323 5.50 6.55 24.25
N PRO A 324 6.81 6.41 23.96
CA PRO A 324 7.42 5.15 23.54
C PRO A 324 7.37 4.04 24.59
N LEU A 325 7.49 4.37 25.89
CA LEU A 325 7.45 3.37 26.97
C LEU A 325 6.05 2.73 27.08
N GLN A 326 4.99 3.53 27.00
CA GLN A 326 3.62 3.02 27.02
C GLN A 326 3.31 2.20 25.75
N ALA A 327 3.85 2.63 24.60
CA ALA A 327 3.74 1.86 23.36
C ALA A 327 4.43 0.49 23.47
N GLU A 328 5.63 0.46 24.05
CA GLU A 328 6.37 -0.78 24.32
C GLU A 328 5.61 -1.72 25.26
N GLU A 329 4.98 -1.19 26.32
CA GLU A 329 4.11 -1.98 27.22
C GLU A 329 2.96 -2.64 26.45
N CYS A 330 2.28 -1.90 25.58
CA CYS A 330 1.21 -2.46 24.73
C CYS A 330 1.74 -3.61 23.85
N PHE A 331 2.91 -3.45 23.21
CA PHE A 331 3.46 -4.48 22.33
C PHE A 331 3.94 -5.71 23.10
N LYS A 332 4.63 -5.53 24.24
CA LYS A 332 5.04 -6.63 25.12
C LYS A 332 3.84 -7.38 25.70
N PHE A 333 2.75 -6.68 26.00
CA PHE A 333 1.50 -7.29 26.47
C PHE A 333 0.92 -8.24 25.42
N ILE A 334 0.94 -7.88 24.14
CA ILE A 334 0.48 -8.74 23.04
C ILE A 334 1.34 -10.00 22.94
N VAL A 335 2.67 -9.85 22.93
CA VAL A 335 3.61 -10.98 22.86
C VAL A 335 3.40 -11.94 24.04
N SER A 336 3.22 -11.40 25.25
CA SER A 336 3.02 -12.20 26.47
C SER A 336 1.68 -12.97 26.50
N ASN A 337 0.70 -12.58 25.66
CA ASN A 337 -0.62 -13.21 25.59
C ASN A 337 -0.84 -13.99 24.28
N GLU A 338 0.20 -14.30 23.52
CA GLU A 338 0.13 -15.05 22.25
C GLU A 338 -0.74 -16.32 22.34
N LYS A 339 -0.55 -17.12 23.40
CA LYS A 339 -1.26 -18.40 23.58
C LYS A 339 -2.78 -18.27 23.74
N LYS A 340 -3.27 -17.05 23.98
CA LYS A 340 -4.70 -16.76 24.15
C LYS A 340 -5.39 -16.34 22.84
N ILE A 341 -4.62 -16.12 21.78
CA ILE A 341 -5.14 -15.73 20.46
C ILE A 341 -5.82 -16.94 19.82
N LYS A 342 -7.06 -16.75 19.38
CA LYS A 342 -7.85 -17.78 18.69
C LYS A 342 -7.58 -17.81 17.19
N GLU A 343 -7.55 -16.66 16.53
CA GLU A 343 -7.55 -16.54 15.06
C GLU A 343 -6.51 -15.55 14.52
N ASP A 344 -6.41 -14.35 15.09
CA ASP A 344 -5.60 -13.21 14.62
C ASP A 344 -4.11 -13.35 14.99
N THR A 345 -3.53 -14.48 14.62
CA THR A 345 -2.10 -14.82 14.85
C THR A 345 -1.12 -13.78 14.28
N TYR A 346 -1.56 -12.92 13.36
CA TYR A 346 -0.73 -11.83 12.82
C TYR A 346 -0.42 -10.73 13.85
N LEU A 347 -1.16 -10.65 14.97
CA LEU A 347 -0.98 -9.61 15.99
C LEU A 347 0.41 -9.65 16.63
N VAL A 348 0.94 -10.85 16.90
CA VAL A 348 2.26 -11.05 17.53
C VAL A 348 3.41 -10.58 16.64
N PRO A 349 3.56 -11.03 15.38
CA PRO A 349 4.63 -10.53 14.52
C PRO A 349 4.51 -9.03 14.25
N ASN A 350 3.30 -8.48 14.21
CA ASN A 350 3.10 -7.04 14.06
C ASN A 350 3.51 -6.26 15.31
N ALA A 351 3.18 -6.74 16.51
CA ALA A 351 3.65 -6.14 17.75
C ALA A 351 5.19 -6.15 17.86
N LEU A 352 5.83 -7.25 17.45
CA LEU A 352 7.28 -7.35 17.37
C LEU A 352 7.86 -6.39 16.33
N LEU A 353 7.22 -6.25 15.17
CA LEU A 353 7.62 -5.26 14.16
C LEU A 353 7.59 -3.84 14.75
N GLU A 354 6.47 -3.42 15.34
CA GLU A 354 6.35 -2.07 15.90
C GLU A 354 7.33 -1.82 17.04
N LEU A 355 7.59 -2.83 17.89
CA LEU A 355 8.62 -2.77 18.92
C LEU A 355 10.03 -2.61 18.31
N GLY A 356 10.35 -3.38 17.27
CA GLY A 356 11.61 -3.25 16.54
C GLY A 356 11.77 -1.86 15.90
N LEU A 357 10.69 -1.29 15.36
CA LEU A 357 10.67 0.07 14.81
C LEU A 357 10.83 1.15 15.90
N LEU A 358 10.26 0.95 17.09
CA LEU A 358 10.48 1.84 18.24
C LEU A 358 11.96 1.86 18.64
N LEU A 359 12.61 0.69 18.71
CA LEU A 359 14.03 0.59 19.03
C LEU A 359 14.92 1.25 17.96
N LEU A 360 14.55 1.13 16.67
CA LEU A 360 15.25 1.88 15.61
C LEU A 360 15.16 3.39 15.83
N ARG A 361 13.98 3.91 16.21
CA ARG A 361 13.81 5.34 16.51
C ARG A 361 14.62 5.77 17.73
N ALA A 362 14.80 4.87 18.70
CA ALA A 362 15.65 5.07 19.87
C ALA A 362 17.15 4.84 19.59
N ASN A 363 17.54 4.53 18.35
CA ASN A 363 18.90 4.21 17.92
C ASN A 363 19.53 2.96 18.60
N ASP A 364 18.71 2.05 19.12
CA ASP A 364 19.14 0.73 19.61
C ASP A 364 19.08 -0.30 18.48
N LEU A 365 20.11 -0.27 17.63
CA LEU A 365 20.17 -1.07 16.41
C LEU A 365 20.29 -2.57 16.68
N GLU A 366 20.98 -2.96 17.76
CA GLU A 366 21.25 -4.37 18.04
C GLU A 366 20.00 -5.08 18.57
N GLN A 367 19.30 -4.49 19.56
CA GLN A 367 18.03 -5.06 20.03
C GLN A 367 16.97 -5.01 18.93
N SER A 368 16.93 -3.93 18.15
CA SER A 368 16.02 -3.83 17.01
C SER A 368 16.23 -4.98 16.03
N ARG A 369 17.49 -5.29 15.68
CA ARG A 369 17.84 -6.38 14.75
C ARG A 369 17.30 -7.72 15.24
N ILE A 370 17.55 -8.06 16.51
CA ILE A 370 17.11 -9.31 17.13
C ILE A 370 15.57 -9.43 17.08
N ILE A 371 14.86 -8.37 17.46
CA ILE A 371 13.40 -8.36 17.48
C ILE A 371 12.81 -8.44 16.07
N LEU A 372 13.37 -7.71 15.10
CA LEU A 372 12.92 -7.74 13.71
C LEU A 372 13.18 -9.09 13.05
N GLU A 373 14.29 -9.76 13.37
CA GLU A 373 14.52 -11.15 12.93
C GLU A 373 13.46 -12.10 13.47
N HIS A 374 13.13 -11.99 14.76
CA HIS A 374 12.09 -12.80 15.38
C HIS A 374 10.71 -12.52 14.74
N ALA A 375 10.36 -11.24 14.55
CA ALA A 375 9.13 -10.83 13.86
C ALA A 375 9.04 -11.44 12.46
N LYS A 376 10.15 -11.42 11.72
CA LYS A 376 10.26 -11.97 10.37
C LYS A 376 10.03 -13.48 10.31
N GLN A 377 10.63 -14.24 11.22
CA GLN A 377 10.42 -15.70 11.31
C GLN A 377 8.95 -16.04 11.59
N SER A 378 8.32 -15.34 12.53
CA SER A 378 6.90 -15.52 12.87
C SER A 378 5.97 -15.10 11.73
N THR A 379 6.30 -14.01 11.02
CA THR A 379 5.56 -13.47 9.87
C THR A 379 5.52 -14.44 8.69
N TYR A 380 6.64 -15.08 8.35
CA TYR A 380 6.70 -16.01 7.22
C TYR A 380 5.89 -17.30 7.42
N THR A 381 5.49 -17.59 8.67
CA THR A 381 4.60 -18.70 8.99
C THR A 381 3.12 -18.34 8.75
N ILE A 382 2.79 -17.05 8.72
CA ILE A 382 1.41 -16.54 8.70
C ILE A 382 1.08 -15.92 7.34
N ASN A 383 0.17 -16.57 6.59
CA ASN A 383 -0.22 -16.14 5.24
C ASN A 383 -1.38 -15.11 5.23
N THR A 384 -1.19 -13.96 5.89
CA THR A 384 -2.18 -12.85 5.91
C THR A 384 -1.68 -11.61 5.14
N ILE A 385 -2.59 -10.68 4.82
CA ILE A 385 -2.21 -9.38 4.24
C ILE A 385 -1.31 -8.59 5.20
N MET A 386 -1.65 -8.59 6.49
CA MET A 386 -0.88 -7.96 7.56
C MET A 386 0.56 -8.48 7.57
N SER A 387 0.71 -9.80 7.59
CA SER A 387 2.04 -10.43 7.54
C SER A 387 2.79 -10.10 6.25
N SER A 388 2.09 -10.04 5.11
CA SER A 388 2.72 -9.69 3.83
C SER A 388 3.23 -8.24 3.82
N LEU A 389 2.45 -7.29 4.33
CA LEU A 389 2.83 -5.87 4.40
C LEU A 389 3.90 -5.63 5.46
N SER A 390 3.82 -6.28 6.61
CA SER A 390 4.85 -6.24 7.65
C SER A 390 6.18 -6.80 7.16
N ALA A 391 6.18 -7.89 6.39
CA ALA A 391 7.39 -8.42 5.76
C ALA A 391 8.07 -7.41 4.82
N LEU A 392 7.28 -6.68 4.03
CA LEU A 392 7.82 -5.63 3.14
C LEU A 392 8.41 -4.46 3.92
N ARG A 393 7.72 -4.02 4.98
CA ARG A 393 8.23 -2.98 5.88
C ARG A 393 9.58 -3.39 6.47
N MET A 394 9.69 -4.63 6.95
CA MET A 394 10.95 -5.18 7.49
C MET A 394 12.07 -5.22 6.46
N GLU A 395 11.80 -5.73 5.25
CA GLU A 395 12.77 -5.75 4.14
C GLU A 395 13.21 -4.34 3.72
N GLY A 396 12.34 -3.34 3.90
CA GLY A 396 12.60 -1.93 3.64
C GLY A 396 13.44 -1.19 4.69
N THR A 397 13.64 -1.76 5.88
CA THR A 397 14.48 -1.15 6.92
C THR A 397 15.97 -1.33 6.62
N ALA A 398 16.81 -0.38 7.06
CA ALA A 398 18.28 -0.45 6.92
C ALA A 398 18.90 -1.71 7.56
N VAL A 399 18.21 -2.30 8.54
CA VAL A 399 18.61 -3.55 9.20
C VAL A 399 18.15 -4.77 8.39
N GLY A 400 17.00 -4.71 7.73
CA GLY A 400 16.46 -5.77 6.87
C GLY A 400 17.32 -6.12 5.65
N SER A 401 18.09 -5.17 5.13
CA SER A 401 19.01 -5.38 4.00
C SER A 401 20.19 -6.30 4.32
N HIS A 402 20.62 -6.35 5.59
CA HIS A 402 21.73 -7.20 6.08
C HIS A 402 21.26 -8.60 6.55
N LEU A 403 19.96 -8.81 6.76
CA LEU A 403 19.38 -9.97 7.47
C LEU A 403 18.87 -11.13 6.60
N THR A 404 19.39 -11.31 5.39
CA THR A 404 18.78 -12.20 4.38
C THR A 404 19.60 -13.43 4.01
N CYS A 405 20.58 -13.81 4.83
CA CYS A 405 21.43 -14.97 4.52
C CYS A 405 20.82 -16.35 4.88
N VAL A 406 19.74 -16.46 5.67
CA VAL A 406 19.25 -17.79 6.11
C VAL A 406 17.73 -17.93 6.07
N ALA A 407 17.27 -19.07 5.54
CA ALA A 407 15.92 -19.68 5.55
C ALA A 407 15.20 -19.77 4.19
N GLY A 408 15.36 -20.95 3.58
CA GLY A 408 14.48 -21.48 2.54
C GLY A 408 13.11 -21.83 3.10
N VAL A 409 12.12 -21.88 2.20
CA VAL A 409 10.66 -22.11 2.39
C VAL A 409 9.83 -20.82 2.27
N CYS A 410 9.66 -20.36 1.02
CA CYS A 410 8.45 -19.68 0.51
C CYS A 410 8.69 -19.28 -0.97
N ARG A 411 8.69 -20.27 -1.88
CA ARG A 411 8.97 -20.07 -3.32
C ARG A 411 7.84 -19.37 -4.10
N THR A 412 6.70 -19.00 -3.48
CA THR A 412 5.48 -18.82 -4.29
C THR A 412 4.43 -17.81 -3.80
N LEU A 413 4.61 -17.14 -2.64
CA LEU A 413 3.53 -16.35 -2.00
C LEU A 413 3.82 -14.85 -1.84
N ALA A 414 5.05 -14.38 -1.60
CA ALA A 414 5.34 -12.94 -1.66
C ALA A 414 5.41 -12.42 -3.12
N ASN A 415 5.84 -13.29 -4.04
CA ASN A 415 6.32 -12.87 -5.36
C ASN A 415 5.23 -12.50 -6.39
N LYS A 416 4.03 -13.10 -6.31
CA LYS A 416 2.94 -12.84 -7.27
C LYS A 416 1.95 -11.77 -6.80
N TYR A 417 1.86 -11.53 -5.50
CA TYR A 417 0.92 -10.57 -4.92
C TYR A 417 1.56 -9.21 -4.71
N LEU A 418 2.86 -9.11 -4.46
CA LEU A 418 3.52 -7.82 -4.34
C LEU A 418 3.47 -7.02 -5.65
N ILE A 419 3.87 -7.65 -6.76
CA ILE A 419 3.76 -7.02 -8.08
C ILE A 419 2.31 -6.70 -8.37
N ARG A 420 1.33 -7.55 -8.03
CA ARG A 420 -0.09 -7.27 -8.29
C ARG A 420 -0.75 -6.29 -7.33
N ILE A 421 -0.25 -6.09 -6.12
CA ILE A 421 -0.74 -5.12 -5.14
C ILE A 421 -0.09 -3.75 -5.39
N LEU A 422 1.20 -3.71 -5.72
CA LEU A 422 1.86 -2.52 -6.28
C LEU A 422 1.30 -2.19 -7.67
N VAL A 423 1.00 -3.15 -8.53
CA VAL A 423 0.31 -2.94 -9.82
C VAL A 423 -1.18 -2.65 -9.59
N MET A 424 -1.84 -3.17 -8.56
CA MET A 424 -3.18 -2.69 -8.20
C MET A 424 -3.10 -1.22 -7.75
N ARG A 425 -2.16 -0.82 -6.89
CA ARG A 425 -2.10 0.58 -6.40
C ARG A 425 -1.43 1.56 -7.37
N LEU A 426 -0.47 1.14 -8.20
CA LEU A 426 0.22 1.97 -9.19
C LEU A 426 -0.42 1.89 -10.58
N PHE A 427 -1.13 0.80 -10.89
CA PHE A 427 -1.67 0.47 -12.23
C PHE A 427 -3.12 -0.07 -12.20
N MET A 428 -3.95 0.23 -11.18
CA MET A 428 -5.42 0.03 -11.30
C MET A 428 -6.07 0.85 -12.42
N GLY A 429 -5.26 1.62 -13.15
CA GLY A 429 -5.60 2.09 -14.48
C GLY A 429 -4.55 1.89 -15.60
N ALA A 430 -3.25 1.96 -15.36
CA ALA A 430 -2.34 2.15 -16.50
C ALA A 430 -2.17 0.90 -17.40
N ILE A 431 -2.71 1.03 -18.63
CA ILE A 431 -2.35 0.38 -19.89
C ILE A 431 -3.09 -0.94 -20.21
N PRO A 432 -4.00 -0.99 -21.22
CA PRO A 432 -4.39 -2.26 -21.83
C PRO A 432 -3.13 -2.92 -22.42
N PRO A 433 -3.00 -4.25 -22.40
CA PRO A 433 -1.79 -4.90 -22.90
C PRO A 433 -1.51 -4.45 -24.34
N ALA A 434 -0.47 -3.64 -24.52
CA ALA A 434 0.12 -3.34 -25.81
C ALA A 434 0.87 -4.60 -26.29
N CYS A 435 0.10 -5.63 -26.66
CA CYS A 435 0.55 -6.84 -27.32
C CYS A 435 -0.59 -7.37 -28.20
N SER A 436 -1.08 -6.52 -29.11
CA SER A 436 -1.92 -6.96 -30.24
C SER A 436 -1.95 -6.00 -31.44
N LEU A 437 -1.07 -5.01 -31.54
CA LEU A 437 -1.00 -4.09 -32.70
C LEU A 437 0.27 -4.22 -33.55
N ILE A 438 1.08 -5.26 -33.33
CA ILE A 438 2.19 -5.60 -34.23
C ILE A 438 1.99 -7.04 -34.67
N THR A 439 1.12 -7.24 -35.66
CA THR A 439 1.20 -8.25 -36.73
C THR A 439 -0.14 -8.30 -37.46
N GLN A 440 -0.28 -7.60 -38.59
CA GLN A 440 -0.45 -8.22 -39.92
C GLN A 440 -0.77 -7.17 -41.00
N PRO A 441 -0.40 -7.47 -42.26
CA PRO A 441 0.00 -6.48 -43.25
C PRO A 441 -1.16 -5.93 -44.07
N SER A 442 -0.87 -4.79 -44.69
CA SER A 442 -1.53 -4.27 -45.88
C SER A 442 -1.98 -5.38 -46.84
N ARG A 443 -3.29 -5.48 -47.07
CA ARG A 443 -3.82 -5.96 -48.34
C ARG A 443 -4.82 -4.96 -48.88
N SER A 444 -4.40 -4.31 -49.95
CA SER A 444 -5.22 -3.66 -50.96
C SER A 444 -6.43 -4.52 -51.37
N ARG A 445 -7.59 -3.90 -51.47
CA ARG A 445 -8.37 -3.79 -52.71
C ARG A 445 -9.30 -2.59 -52.62
#